data_AF-A0A0V1IEZ1-F1
#
_entry.id   AF-A0A0V1IEZ1-F1
#
_cell.length_a   1.000
_cell.length_b   1.000
_cell.length_c   1.000
_cell.angle_alpha   90.00
_cell.angle_beta   90.00
_cell.angle_gamma   90.00
#
_symmetry.space_group_name_H-M   'P 1'
#
loop_
_entity.id
_entity.type
_entity.pdbx_description
1 polymer ?
#
loop_
_entity_poly.entity_id
_entity_poly.type
_entity_poly.pdbx_seq_one_letter_code
_entity_poly.pdbx_strand_id
1 'polypeptide(L)'
;MASAAKVRSKKLAANKASFEPIVGRTRGVSADVGEIKEQISLTEKIYHESDALQGELLLDLDGEERQSAVEDWSKWRKLFRQRKSRACAIIEEAHGN
;
A
#
# COMPACT_ATOMS: atom_id res chain seq x y z
N MET A 1 6.44 18.58 -20.06
CA MET A 1 6.70 17.85 -18.78
C MET A 1 5.49 17.07 -18.25
N ALA A 2 4.24 17.40 -18.63
CA ALA A 2 3.02 16.68 -18.21
C ALA A 2 2.98 15.15 -18.49
N SER A 3 3.74 14.65 -19.49
CA SER A 3 3.75 13.22 -19.83
C SER A 3 4.33 12.34 -18.72
N ALA A 4 5.38 12.79 -18.02
CA ALA A 4 6.03 12.00 -16.97
C ALA A 4 5.17 11.90 -15.71
N ALA A 5 4.60 13.02 -15.25
CA ALA A 5 3.64 13.07 -14.14
C ALA A 5 2.42 12.17 -14.39
N LYS A 6 1.90 12.17 -15.63
CA LYS A 6 0.76 11.33 -16.02
C LYS A 6 1.10 9.84 -16.03
N VAL A 7 2.34 9.48 -16.40
CA VAL A 7 2.83 8.09 -16.31
C VAL A 7 3.02 7.66 -14.84
N ARG A 8 3.57 8.52 -13.99
CA ARG A 8 3.73 8.28 -12.54
C ARG A 8 2.40 8.09 -11.83
N SER A 9 1.44 8.97 -12.08
CA SER A 9 0.08 8.88 -11.54
C SER A 9 -0.61 7.57 -11.94
N LYS A 10 -0.48 7.15 -13.21
CA LYS A 10 -1.00 5.85 -13.67
C LYS A 10 -0.35 4.65 -12.95
N LYS A 11 0.98 4.68 -12.76
CA LYS A 11 1.67 3.63 -12.00
C LYS A 11 1.22 3.57 -10.54
N LEU A 12 1.06 4.72 -9.90
CA LEU A 12 0.55 4.81 -8.53
C LEU A 12 -0.88 4.24 -8.42
N ALA A 13 -1.76 4.59 -9.36
CA ALA A 13 -3.11 4.04 -9.41
C ALA A 13 -3.11 2.52 -9.60
N ALA A 14 -2.24 1.99 -10.48
CA ALA A 14 -2.10 0.55 -10.69
C ALA A 14 -1.58 -0.19 -9.45
N ASN A 15 -0.59 0.38 -8.73
CA ASN A 15 -0.11 -0.19 -7.47
C ASN A 15 -1.19 -0.17 -6.38
N LYS A 16 -1.94 0.94 -6.26
CA LYS A 16 -3.06 1.06 -5.32
C LYS A 16 -4.17 0.04 -5.63
N ALA A 17 -4.49 -0.16 -6.90
CA ALA A 17 -5.47 -1.15 -7.35
C ALA A 17 -5.00 -2.59 -7.15
N SER A 18 -3.69 -2.88 -7.29
CA SER A 18 -3.13 -4.22 -7.05
C SER A 18 -3.10 -4.56 -5.56
N PHE A 19 -3.00 -3.54 -4.70
CA PHE A 19 -3.02 -3.67 -3.25
C PHE A 19 -4.40 -4.03 -2.68
N GLU A 20 -5.49 -3.49 -3.24
CA GLU A 20 -6.85 -3.73 -2.70
C GLU A 20 -7.28 -5.21 -2.66
N PRO A 21 -7.12 -6.01 -3.74
CA PRO A 21 -7.48 -7.43 -3.77
C PRO A 21 -6.61 -8.30 -2.87
N ILE A 22 -5.30 -8.01 -2.80
CA ILE A 22 -4.36 -8.72 -1.90
C ILE A 22 -4.85 -8.58 -0.46
N VAL A 23 -5.37 -7.41 -0.09
CA VAL A 23 -5.89 -7.22 1.25
C VAL A 23 -7.29 -7.82 1.44
N GLY A 24 -8.13 -7.91 0.41
CA GLY A 24 -9.43 -8.59 0.49
C GLY A 24 -9.33 -10.05 0.91
N ARG A 25 -8.25 -10.74 0.51
CA ARG A 25 -8.03 -12.17 0.79
C ARG A 25 -7.64 -12.49 2.23
N THR A 26 -7.16 -11.53 3.01
CA THR A 26 -6.87 -11.73 4.45
C THR A 26 -8.11 -11.90 5.34
N ARG A 27 -9.33 -11.87 4.78
CA ARG A 27 -10.58 -11.81 5.56
C ARG A 27 -11.30 -13.15 5.76
N GLY A 28 -10.72 -14.27 5.35
CA GLY A 28 -11.32 -15.56 5.68
C GLY A 28 -10.52 -16.72 5.11
N VAL A 29 -10.44 -17.78 5.91
CA VAL A 29 -9.84 -19.09 5.62
C VAL A 29 -8.33 -19.13 5.83
N SER A 30 -7.91 -19.91 6.84
CA SER A 30 -6.60 -20.51 7.10
C SER A 30 -5.46 -20.18 6.13
N ALA A 31 -5.05 -18.92 6.02
CA ALA A 31 -3.84 -18.59 5.30
C ALA A 31 -2.68 -19.18 6.12
N ASP A 32 -1.91 -20.07 5.50
CA ASP A 32 -0.66 -20.55 6.07
C ASP A 32 0.14 -19.33 6.54
N VAL A 33 0.72 -19.39 7.75
CA VAL A 33 1.58 -18.33 8.27
C VAL A 33 2.66 -17.95 7.24
N GLY A 34 3.11 -18.91 6.42
CA GLY A 34 3.95 -18.66 5.25
C GLY A 34 3.31 -17.73 4.22
N GLU A 35 2.07 -18.01 3.79
CA GLU A 35 1.33 -17.17 2.83
C GLU A 35 1.05 -15.77 3.38
N ILE A 36 0.73 -15.64 4.67
CA ILE A 36 0.53 -14.32 5.31
C ILE A 36 1.84 -13.53 5.31
N LYS A 37 2.98 -14.17 5.64
CA LYS A 37 4.30 -13.52 5.62
C LYS A 37 4.67 -13.06 4.21
N GLU A 38 4.48 -13.92 3.20
CA GLU A 38 4.74 -13.56 1.80
C GLU A 38 3.85 -12.40 1.33
N GLN A 39 2.56 -12.41 1.70
CA GLN A 39 1.64 -11.31 1.41
C GLN A 39 2.08 -10.02 2.09
N ILE A 40 2.53 -10.04 3.36
CA ILE A 40 3.08 -8.86 4.04
C ILE A 40 4.30 -8.33 3.27
N SER A 41 5.25 -9.18 2.90
CA SER A 41 6.46 -8.76 2.17
C SER A 41 6.16 -8.17 0.80
N LEU A 42 5.23 -8.78 0.04
CA LEU A 42 4.79 -8.22 -1.24
C LEU A 42 4.12 -6.85 -1.06
N THR A 43 3.28 -6.75 -0.04
CA THR A 43 2.53 -5.53 0.31
C THR A 43 3.46 -4.41 0.76
N GLU A 44 4.52 -4.72 1.53
CA GLU A 44 5.59 -3.79 1.91
C GLU A 44 6.37 -3.28 0.69
N LYS A 45 6.71 -4.17 -0.24
CA LYS A 45 7.41 -3.78 -1.47
C LYS A 45 6.58 -2.78 -2.28
N ILE A 46 5.30 -3.08 -2.51
CA ILE A 46 4.37 -2.19 -3.21
C ILE A 46 4.22 -0.87 -2.45
N TYR A 47 4.20 -0.90 -1.12
CA TYR A 47 4.16 0.32 -0.29
C TYR A 47 5.38 1.21 -0.53
N HIS A 48 6.59 0.67 -0.48
CA HIS A 48 7.82 1.44 -0.68
C HIS A 48 7.93 2.01 -2.10
N GLU A 49 7.59 1.22 -3.12
CA GLU A 49 7.54 1.70 -4.50
C GLU A 49 6.51 2.83 -4.67
N SER A 50 5.34 2.70 -4.04
CA SER A 50 4.29 3.71 -4.09
C SER A 50 4.65 4.98 -3.31
N ASP A 51 5.37 4.87 -2.19
CA ASP A 51 5.87 6.02 -1.41
C ASP A 51 6.90 6.83 -2.21
N ALA A 52 7.82 6.15 -2.90
CA ALA A 52 8.77 6.79 -3.80
C ALA A 52 8.07 7.51 -4.96
N LEU A 53 7.12 6.83 -5.62
CA LEU A 53 6.32 7.41 -6.71
C LEU A 53 5.47 8.60 -6.23
N GLN A 54 4.93 8.53 -5.02
CA GLN A 54 4.20 9.64 -4.41
C GLN A 54 5.13 10.84 -4.18
N GLY A 55 6.34 10.61 -3.65
CA GLY A 55 7.34 11.66 -3.45
C GLY A 55 7.70 12.36 -4.76
N GLU A 56 7.91 11.60 -5.83
CA GLU A 56 8.14 12.15 -7.17
C GLU A 56 6.94 12.91 -7.72
N LEU A 57 5.72 12.38 -7.54
CA LEU A 57 4.50 13.02 -8.01
C LEU A 57 4.27 14.37 -7.32
N LEU A 58 4.55 14.48 -6.03
CA LEU A 58 4.40 15.73 -5.27
C LEU A 58 5.34 16.85 -5.72
N LEU A 59 6.42 16.55 -6.45
CA LEU A 59 7.31 17.54 -7.05
C LEU A 59 6.72 18.15 -8.32
N ASP A 60 5.86 17.41 -9.02
CA ASP A 60 5.22 17.82 -10.26
C ASP A 60 3.85 18.51 -10.04
N LEU A 61 3.33 18.47 -8.81
CA LEU A 61 2.02 19.03 -8.44
C LEU A 61 2.16 20.32 -7.62
N ASP A 62 1.22 21.25 -7.83
CA ASP A 62 1.14 22.54 -7.14
C ASP A 62 -0.15 22.67 -6.31
N GLY A 63 -0.12 23.63 -5.37
CA GLY A 63 -1.27 24.08 -4.57
C GLY A 63 -2.19 22.96 -4.07
N GLU A 64 -3.43 22.97 -4.58
CA GLU A 64 -4.51 22.06 -4.18
C GLU A 64 -4.27 20.60 -4.64
N GLU A 65 -3.68 20.38 -5.82
CA GLU A 65 -3.43 19.03 -6.33
C GLU A 65 -2.40 18.31 -5.44
N ARG A 66 -1.36 19.05 -5.03
CA ARG A 66 -0.37 18.55 -4.09
C ARG A 66 -1.00 18.22 -2.73
N GLN A 67 -1.84 19.10 -2.21
CA GLN A 67 -2.50 18.91 -0.92
C GLN A 67 -3.43 17.68 -0.94
N SER A 68 -4.23 17.54 -1.99
CA SER A 68 -5.11 16.40 -2.21
C SER A 68 -4.32 15.08 -2.29
N ALA A 69 -3.23 15.07 -3.05
CA ALA A 69 -2.34 13.91 -3.15
C ALA A 69 -1.71 13.53 -1.78
N VAL A 70 -1.32 14.52 -0.96
CA VAL A 70 -0.81 14.29 0.41
C VAL A 70 -1.89 13.69 1.32
N GLU A 71 -3.12 14.20 1.28
CA GLU A 71 -4.22 13.69 2.09
C GLU A 71 -4.60 12.26 1.73
N ASP A 72 -4.68 11.96 0.44
CA ASP A 72 -4.96 10.62 -0.04
C ASP A 72 -3.84 9.64 0.31
N TRP A 73 -2.59 10.07 0.23
CA TRP A 73 -1.45 9.27 0.69
C TRP A 73 -1.47 9.04 2.20
N SER A 74 -1.85 10.05 2.98
CA SER A 74 -2.04 9.96 4.44
C SER A 74 -3.05 8.86 4.80
N LYS A 75 -4.22 8.84 4.14
CA LYS A 75 -5.25 7.80 4.34
C LYS A 75 -4.69 6.41 4.02
N TRP A 76 -3.95 6.29 2.90
CA TRP A 76 -3.37 5.02 2.48
C TRP A 76 -2.31 4.51 3.47
N ARG A 77 -1.41 5.37 3.95
CA ARG A 77 -0.42 5.03 5.00
C ARG A 77 -1.07 4.54 6.28
N LYS A 78 -2.18 5.16 6.70
CA LYS A 78 -2.94 4.72 7.88
C LYS A 78 -3.51 3.31 7.68
N LEU A 79 -4.15 3.05 6.54
CA LEU A 79 -4.72 1.74 6.20
C LEU A 79 -3.64 0.65 6.14
N PHE A 80 -2.50 0.94 5.50
CA PHE A 80 -1.37 0.01 5.43
C PHE A 80 -0.88 -0.40 6.83
N ARG A 81 -0.64 0.56 7.72
CA ARG A 81 -0.20 0.28 9.10
C ARG A 81 -1.19 -0.58 9.88
N GLN A 82 -2.47 -0.27 9.80
CA GLN A 82 -3.52 -1.04 10.47
C GLN A 82 -3.58 -2.49 9.96
N ARG A 83 -3.50 -2.67 8.64
CA ARG A 83 -3.56 -3.99 8.00
C ARG A 83 -2.32 -4.82 8.28
N LYS A 84 -1.13 -4.22 8.23
CA LYS A 84 0.13 -4.88 8.61
C LYS A 84 0.11 -5.32 10.07
N SER A 85 -0.29 -4.45 10.99
CA SER A 85 -0.40 -4.79 12.41
C SER A 85 -1.35 -5.95 12.65
N ARG A 86 -2.50 -6.00 11.96
CA ARG A 86 -3.43 -7.12 12.04
C ARG A 86 -2.83 -8.43 11.51
N ALA A 87 -2.13 -8.38 10.38
CA ALA A 87 -1.48 -9.56 9.81
C ALA A 87 -0.37 -10.08 10.73
N CYS A 88 0.42 -9.19 11.36
CA CYS A 88 1.40 -9.56 12.37
C CYS A 88 0.75 -10.21 13.61
N ALA A 89 -0.35 -9.66 14.11
CA ALA A 89 -1.08 -10.25 15.24
C ALA A 89 -1.58 -11.67 14.95
N ILE A 90 -2.09 -11.92 13.74
CA ILE A 90 -2.52 -13.27 13.31
C ILE A 90 -1.33 -14.24 13.29
N ILE A 91 -0.14 -13.79 12.86
CA ILE A 91 1.08 -14.61 12.88
C ILE A 91 1.51 -14.92 14.33
N GLU A 92 1.44 -13.93 15.23
CA GLU A 92 1.78 -14.10 16.65
C GLU A 92 0.81 -15.07 17.34
N GLU A 93 -0.49 -14.94 17.12
CA GLU A 93 -1.51 -15.87 17.63
C GLU A 93 -1.31 -17.30 17.11
N ALA A 94 -0.89 -17.45 15.85
CA ALA A 94 -0.63 -18.76 15.25
C ALA A 94 0.65 -19.44 15.77
N HIS A 95 1.64 -18.69 16.27
CA HIS A 95 2.85 -19.27 16.87
C HIS A 95 2.72 -19.52 18.38
N GLY A 96 1.74 -18.89 19.05
CA GLY A 96 1.52 -19.02 20.50
C GLY A 96 0.63 -20.20 20.94
N ASN A 97 0.14 -20.99 19.99
CA ASN A 97 -0.74 -22.15 20.20
C ASN A 97 0.00 -23.47 19.95
#